data_AF-A0A7I4YNC4-F1
#
_entry.id   AF-A0A7I4YNC4-F1
#
_cell.length_a   1.000
_cell.length_b   1.000
_cell.length_c   1.000
_cell.angle_alpha   90.00
_cell.angle_beta   90.00
_cell.angle_gamma   90.00
#
_symmetry.space_group_name_H-M   'P 1'
#
loop_
_entity.id
_entity.type
_entity.pdbx_description
1 polymer ?
#
loop_
_entity_poly.entity_id
_entity_poly.type
_entity_poly.pdbx_seq_one_letter_code
_entity_poly.pdbx_strand_id
1 'polypeptide(L)'
;MLLFKKGDKEDQANFRPITLLPVLHEVFARCILTRIRKTLEEAQPVEQACFRRNFSTLDHIATCRRLIEASREHRLLLVMTFIGYKKGFDSKGLGGAGGARC
;
A
#
# COMPACT_ATOMS: atom_id res chain seq x y z
N MET A 1 16.72 13.50 -1.66
CA MET A 1 17.32 12.61 -2.68
C MET A 1 16.20 12.13 -3.60
N LEU A 2 16.44 11.98 -4.91
CA LEU A 2 15.43 11.46 -5.85
C LEU A 2 15.83 10.05 -6.29
N LEU A 3 14.89 9.09 -6.21
CA LEU A 3 15.09 7.71 -6.67
C LEU A 3 14.35 7.51 -7.99
N PHE A 4 15.08 7.22 -9.05
CA PHE A 4 14.49 6.90 -10.35
C PHE A 4 13.78 5.55 -10.32
N LYS A 5 12.52 5.48 -10.78
CA LYS A 5 11.76 4.21 -10.91
C LYS A 5 11.96 3.55 -12.28
N LYS A 6 11.46 4.18 -13.35
CA LYS A 6 11.38 3.62 -14.71
C LYS A 6 10.89 4.70 -15.69
N GLY A 7 11.28 4.62 -16.97
CA GLY A 7 10.76 5.49 -18.04
C GLY A 7 11.78 6.51 -18.54
N ASP A 8 11.30 7.64 -19.05
CA ASP A 8 12.14 8.77 -19.44
C ASP A 8 12.74 9.46 -18.20
N LYS A 9 14.02 9.81 -18.25
CA LYS A 9 14.75 10.47 -17.17
C LYS A 9 14.45 11.97 -17.10
N GLU A 10 13.91 12.55 -18.17
CA GLU A 10 13.48 13.95 -18.19
C GLU A 10 12.09 14.16 -17.56
N ASP A 11 11.29 13.10 -17.44
CA ASP A 11 9.98 13.16 -16.79
C ASP A 11 10.11 13.02 -15.26
N GLN A 12 9.85 14.13 -14.57
CA GLN A 12 9.88 14.21 -13.10
C GLN A 12 8.92 13.21 -12.42
N ALA A 13 7.84 12.78 -13.08
CA ALA A 13 6.91 11.80 -12.52
C ALA A 13 7.52 10.39 -12.36
N ASN A 14 8.65 10.11 -13.02
CA ASN A 14 9.37 8.84 -12.94
C ASN A 14 10.32 8.75 -11.75
N PHE A 15 10.44 9.82 -10.97
CA PHE A 15 11.23 9.85 -9.75
C PHE A 15 10.34 9.76 -8.51
N ARG A 16 10.80 9.02 -7.49
CA ARG A 16 10.26 9.09 -6.13
C ARG A 16 11.14 9.98 -5.27
N PRO A 17 10.59 11.01 -4.62
CA PRO A 17 11.34 11.74 -3.61
C PRO A 17 11.59 10.84 -2.39
N ILE A 18 12.84 10.81 -1.94
CA ILE A 18 13.24 10.24 -0.65
C ILE A 18 13.79 11.38 0.20
N THR A 19 13.10 11.63 1.31
CA THR A 19 13.53 12.57 2.34
C THR A 19 14.35 11.83 3.37
N LEU A 20 15.58 12.30 3.62
CA LEU A 20 16.37 11.85 4.76
C LEU A 20 15.89 12.64 5.98
N LEU A 21 15.34 11.94 6.96
CA LEU A 21 14.82 12.54 8.19
C LEU A 21 15.93 12.56 9.24
N PRO A 22 16.14 13.68 9.96
CA PRO A 22 17.05 13.70 11.12
C PRO A 22 16.63 12.68 12.17
N VAL A 23 17.59 12.12 12.92
CA VAL A 23 17.34 11.10 13.96
C VAL A 23 16.27 11.55 14.97
N LEU A 24 16.31 12.83 15.37
CA LEU A 24 15.30 13.40 16.27
C LEU A 24 13.88 13.32 15.72
N HIS A 25 13.71 13.54 14.42
CA HIS A 25 12.41 13.42 13.77
C HIS A 25 11.93 11.97 13.77
N GLU A 26 12.81 11.01 13.53
CA GLU A 26 12.44 9.58 13.56
C GLU A 26 12.00 9.15 14.96
N VAL A 27 12.72 9.55 16.01
CA VAL A 27 12.35 9.27 17.40
C VAL A 27 10.97 9.86 17.72
N PHE A 28 10.76 11.14 17.37
CA PHE A 28 9.50 11.81 17.60
C PHE A 28 8.33 11.14 16.85
N ALA A 29 8.52 10.80 15.59
CA ALA A 29 7.52 10.08 14.78
C ALA A 29 7.17 8.71 15.38
N ARG A 30 8.17 7.97 15.90
CA ARG A 30 7.94 6.69 16.60
C ARG A 30 7.13 6.88 17.89
N CYS A 31 7.40 7.94 18.66
CA CYS A 31 6.61 8.28 19.85
C CYS A 31 5.15 8.56 19.50
N ILE A 32 4.90 9.35 18.45
CA ILE A 32 3.55 9.62 17.95
C ILE A 32 2.87 8.32 17.50
N LEU A 33 3.54 7.55 16.64
CA LEU A 33 3.02 6.29 16.11
C LEU A 33 2.59 5.35 17.25
N THR A 34 3.43 5.21 18.28
CA THR A 34 3.13 4.35 19.44
C THR A 34 1.85 4.79 20.15
N ARG A 35 1.58 6.09 20.24
CA ARG A 35 0.37 6.63 20.89
C ARG A 35 -0.89 6.41 20.04
N ILE A 36 -0.82 6.61 18.73
CA ILE A 36 -1.99 6.51 17.84
C ILE A 36 -2.23 5.11 17.29
N ARG A 37 -1.29 4.17 17.51
CA ARG A 37 -1.28 2.84 16.91
C ARG A 37 -2.59 2.10 17.11
N LYS A 38 -3.11 2.06 18.34
CA LYS A 38 -4.31 1.32 18.70
C LYS A 38 -5.51 1.80 17.86
N THR A 39 -5.71 3.12 17.81
CA THR A 39 -6.79 3.74 17.03
C THR A 39 -6.63 3.46 15.54
N LEU A 40 -5.40 3.48 15.01
CA LEU A 40 -5.15 3.13 13.61
C LEU A 40 -5.44 1.65 13.30
N GLU A 41 -5.08 0.74 14.20
CA GLU A 41 -5.34 -0.69 14.02
C GLU A 41 -6.85 -0.98 14.05
N GLU A 42 -7.59 -0.35 14.96
CA GLU A 42 -9.06 -0.44 15.08
C GLU A 42 -9.79 0.20 13.88
N ALA A 43 -9.30 1.31 13.35
CA ALA A 43 -9.92 2.01 12.22
C ALA A 43 -9.64 1.38 10.85
N GLN A 44 -8.66 0.48 10.76
CA GLN A 44 -8.33 -0.15 9.48
C GLN A 44 -9.41 -1.17 9.05
N PRO A 45 -9.71 -1.29 7.74
CA PRO A 45 -10.59 -2.34 7.22
C PRO A 45 -10.05 -3.74 7.53
N VAL A 46 -10.92 -4.73 7.67
CA VAL A 46 -10.53 -6.13 7.96
C VAL A 46 -9.70 -6.71 6.81
N GLU A 47 -9.95 -6.27 5.59
CA GLU A 47 -9.30 -6.69 4.36
C GLU A 47 -7.88 -6.11 4.22
N GLN A 48 -7.58 -5.03 4.95
CA GLN A 48 -6.27 -4.40 4.91
C GLN A 48 -5.28 -5.14 5.80
N ALA A 49 -4.36 -5.89 5.18
CA ALA A 49 -3.21 -6.47 5.88
C ALA A 49 -1.98 -5.57 5.92
N CYS A 50 -1.90 -4.60 5.01
CA CYS A 50 -0.74 -3.73 4.92
C CYS A 50 -0.71 -2.80 6.15
N PHE A 51 0.46 -2.71 6.79
CA PHE A 51 0.69 -1.92 8.02
C PHE A 51 -0.04 -2.44 9.27
N ARG A 52 -0.50 -3.69 9.28
CA ARG A 52 -0.99 -4.37 10.50
C ARG A 52 0.05 -5.27 11.12
N ARG A 53 0.02 -5.39 12.46
CA ARG A 53 0.78 -6.44 13.16
C ARG A 53 0.19 -7.80 12.82
N ASN A 54 1.07 -8.80 12.73
CA ASN A 54 0.69 -10.20 12.53
C ASN A 54 0.01 -10.50 11.20
N PHE A 55 0.15 -9.62 10.20
CA PHE A 55 -0.22 -9.92 8.82
C PHE A 55 1.04 -10.01 7.97
N SER A 56 1.20 -11.11 7.23
CA SER A 56 2.29 -11.29 6.29
C SER A 56 1.78 -11.30 4.85
N THR A 57 2.59 -10.77 3.94
CA THR A 57 2.39 -10.93 2.49
C THR A 57 2.35 -12.41 2.11
N LEU A 58 3.06 -13.27 2.84
CA LEU A 58 3.06 -14.71 2.61
C LEU A 58 1.69 -15.33 2.87
N ASP A 59 1.01 -14.93 3.94
CA ASP A 59 -0.32 -15.45 4.29
C ASP A 59 -1.31 -15.13 3.17
N HIS A 60 -1.27 -13.90 2.66
CA HIS A 60 -2.12 -13.47 1.55
C HIS A 60 -1.85 -14.22 0.24
N ILE A 61 -0.58 -14.47 -0.08
CA ILE A 61 -0.21 -15.27 -1.26
C ILE A 61 -0.72 -16.71 -1.10
N ALA A 62 -0.55 -17.30 0.09
CA ALA A 62 -1.04 -18.64 0.39
C ALA A 62 -2.56 -18.74 0.27
N THR A 63 -3.31 -17.75 0.80
CA THR A 63 -4.77 -17.67 0.64
C THR A 63 -5.19 -17.57 -0.83
N CYS A 64 -4.54 -16.70 -1.61
CA CYS A 64 -4.83 -16.57 -3.04
C CYS A 64 -4.59 -17.89 -3.79
N ARG A 65 -3.48 -18.57 -3.48
CA ARG A 65 -3.16 -19.88 -4.05
C ARG A 65 -4.23 -20.92 -3.70
N ARG A 66 -4.66 -20.97 -2.43
CA ARG A 66 -5.70 -21.89 -1.96
C ARG A 66 -7.03 -21.66 -2.68
N LEU A 67 -7.42 -20.40 -2.89
CA LEU A 67 -8.63 -20.03 -3.65
C LEU A 67 -8.57 -20.51 -5.11
N ILE A 68 -7.42 -20.34 -5.76
CA ILE A 68 -7.20 -20.81 -7.14
C ILE A 68 -7.30 -22.33 -7.21
N GLU A 69 -6.66 -23.05 -6.29
CA GLU A 69 -6.68 -24.52 -6.24
C GLU A 69 -8.10 -25.05 -6.00
N ALA A 70 -8.82 -24.50 -5.01
CA ALA A 70 -10.20 -24.92 -4.72
C ALA A 70 -11.17 -24.63 -5.88
N SER A 71 -11.02 -23.48 -6.55
CA SER A 71 -11.87 -23.14 -7.70
C SER A 71 -11.65 -24.11 -8.87
N ARG A 72 -10.40 -24.54 -9.09
CA ARG A 72 -10.06 -25.56 -10.10
C ARG A 72 -10.67 -26.92 -9.76
N GLU A 73 -10.56 -27.34 -8.50
CA GLU A 73 -11.11 -28.60 -8.00
C GLU A 73 -12.64 -28.68 -8.19
N HIS A 74 -13.34 -27.60 -7.87
CA HIS A 74 -14.80 -27.53 -7.98
C HIS A 74 -15.32 -27.08 -9.36
N ARG A 75 -14.43 -26.87 -10.35
CA ARG A 75 -14.77 -26.35 -11.69
C ARG A 75 -15.57 -25.04 -11.65
N LEU A 76 -15.24 -24.17 -10.69
CA LEU A 76 -15.84 -22.85 -10.54
C LEU A 76 -15.03 -21.80 -11.31
N LEU A 77 -15.73 -20.84 -11.93
CA LEU A 77 -15.09 -19.68 -12.54
C LEU A 77 -14.61 -18.74 -11.43
N LEU A 78 -13.29 -18.53 -11.35
CA LEU A 78 -12.67 -17.55 -10.45
C LEU A 78 -12.15 -16.36 -11.24
N VAL A 79 -12.53 -15.15 -10.83
CA VAL A 79 -12.00 -13.88 -11.35
C VAL A 79 -11.35 -13.12 -10.20
N MET A 80 -10.11 -12.69 -10.40
CA MET A 80 -9.36 -11.85 -9.44
C MET A 80 -8.96 -10.54 -10.10
N THR A 81 -9.27 -9.42 -9.46
CA THR A 81 -8.94 -8.08 -9.94
C THR A 81 -7.90 -7.43 -9.03
N PHE A 82 -6.78 -7.00 -9.60
CA PHE A 82 -5.71 -6.31 -8.87
C PHE A 82 -5.80 -4.81 -9.11
N ILE A 83 -5.99 -4.03 -8.04
CA ILE A 83 -6.11 -2.58 -8.10
C ILE A 83 -4.83 -1.95 -7.56
N GLY A 84 -4.20 -1.07 -8.36
CA GLY A 84 -2.97 -0.37 -7.98
C GLY A 84 -3.11 1.15 -8.10
N TYR A 85 -2.75 1.89 -7.05
CA TYR A 85 -2.79 3.36 -7.06
C TYR A 85 -1.47 3.95 -7.58
N LYS A 86 -1.55 4.89 -8.55
CA LYS A 86 -0.38 5.49 -9.22
C LYS A 86 0.55 6.27 -8.27
N LYS A 87 0.01 6.93 -7.22
CA LYS A 87 0.76 7.79 -6.28
C LYS A 87 0.14 7.84 -4.86
N GLY A 88 -0.17 6.69 -4.26
CA GLY A 88 -0.98 6.62 -3.03
C GLY A 88 -0.54 7.49 -1.83
N PHE A 89 0.75 7.82 -1.68
CA PHE A 89 1.25 8.69 -0.61
C PHE A 89 1.63 10.12 -1.06
N ASP A 90 1.86 10.32 -2.36
CA ASP A 90 2.33 11.60 -2.90
C ASP A 90 1.16 12.48 -3.41
N SER A 91 -0.02 11.90 -3.58
CA SER A 91 -1.23 12.62 -3.97
C SER A 91 -1.89 13.28 -2.75
N LYS A 92 -1.72 14.60 -2.62
CA LYS A 92 -2.49 15.41 -1.65
C LYS A 92 -3.92 15.55 -2.13
N GLY A 93 -4.89 15.02 -1.38
CA GLY A 93 -6.31 15.33 -1.55
C GLY A 93 -6.64 16.68 -0.93
N LEU A 94 -6.55 17.76 -1.71
CA LEU A 94 -7.18 19.04 -1.42
C LEU A 94 -8.05 19.41 -2.61
N GLY A 95 -9.37 19.29 -2.44
CA GLY A 95 -10.36 19.74 -3.41
C GLY A 95 -10.74 18.68 -4.45
N GLY A 96 -12.04 18.57 -4.72
CA GLY A 96 -12.64 17.51 -5.52
C GLY A 96 -12.39 17.60 -7.03
N ALA A 97 -12.97 16.60 -7.70
CA ALA A 97 -13.04 16.34 -9.13
C ALA A 97 -11.78 15.74 -9.77
N GLY A 98 -11.93 14.53 -10.32
CA GLY A 98 -11.12 14.11 -11.47
C GLY A 98 -10.64 12.66 -11.50
N GLY A 99 -11.57 11.74 -11.76
CA GLY A 99 -11.31 10.56 -12.60
C GLY A 99 -10.37 9.50 -12.05
N ALA A 100 -10.98 8.46 -11.48
CA ALA A 100 -10.39 7.12 -11.50
C ALA A 100 -10.02 6.78 -12.95
N ARG A 101 -8.72 6.63 -13.21
CA ARG A 101 -8.23 5.89 -14.38
C ARG A 101 -7.58 4.63 -13.84
N CYS A 102 -8.20 3.51 -14.21
CA CYS A 102 -7.65 2.17 -14.10
C CYS A 102 -6.23 2.10 -14.67
#